data_AF-A0A9D7WE64-F1
#
_entry.id   AF-A0A9D7WE64-F1
#
_cell.length_a   1.000
_cell.length_b   1.000
_cell.length_c   1.000
_cell.angle_alpha   90.00
_cell.angle_beta   90.00
_cell.angle_gamma   90.00
#
_symmetry.space_group_name_H-M   'P 1'
#
loop_
_entity.id
_entity.type
_entity.pdbx_description
1 polymer ?
#
loop_
_entity_poly.entity_id
_entity_poly.type
_entity_poly.pdbx_seq_one_letter_code
_entity_poly.pdbx_strand_id
1 'polypeptide(L)'
;MAESSRDREIWNYRPEEPIRYNPLFEWPVDLGKIFNWMVRRWITISRFLMFSILGFLTYKYLTPSFQSMKQLTLDWVLLVFLRNTALLFLVAGSLHLHLHVQKAQGARFKFLKREMASNNKGFKFNDQVYDNMF
;
A
#
# COMPACT_ATOMS: atom_id res chain seq x y z
N MET A 1 31.20 -5.57 -10.16
CA MET A 1 31.10 -4.10 -10.35
C MET A 1 31.24 -3.47 -8.97
N ALA A 2 32.26 -2.64 -8.73
CA ALA A 2 32.39 -1.93 -7.46
C ALA A 2 31.40 -0.75 -7.46
N GLU A 3 30.44 -0.75 -6.53
CA GLU A 3 29.50 0.37 -6.36
C GLU A 3 30.24 1.67 -6.03
N SER A 4 29.81 2.78 -6.61
CA SER A 4 30.42 4.08 -6.35
C SER A 4 30.09 4.59 -4.95
N SER A 5 30.91 5.51 -4.41
CA SER A 5 30.63 6.14 -3.11
C SER A 5 29.29 6.87 -3.07
N ARG A 6 28.81 7.39 -4.21
CA ARG A 6 27.51 8.05 -4.36
C ARG A 6 26.34 7.07 -4.24
N ASP A 7 26.49 5.87 -4.80
CA ASP A 7 25.47 4.81 -4.64
C ASP A 7 25.35 4.40 -3.17
N ARG A 8 26.46 4.44 -2.42
CA ARG A 8 26.46 4.15 -0.98
C ARG A 8 25.77 5.21 -0.11
N GLU A 9 25.54 6.43 -0.59
CA GLU A 9 24.80 7.45 0.19
C GLU A 9 23.28 7.36 0.01
N ILE A 10 22.82 6.80 -1.11
CA ILE A 10 21.40 6.78 -1.51
C ILE A 10 20.59 5.75 -0.69
N TRP A 11 21.19 4.60 -0.39
CA TRP A 11 20.54 3.51 0.33
C TRP A 11 20.50 3.73 1.85
N ASN A 12 19.31 3.54 2.43
CA ASN A 12 19.08 3.57 3.87
C ASN A 12 19.09 2.17 4.51
N TYR A 13 18.59 1.15 3.80
CA TYR A 13 18.54 -0.23 4.27
C TYR A 13 19.41 -1.12 3.39
N ARG A 14 20.24 -1.95 4.02
CA ARG A 14 21.07 -2.97 3.38
C ARG A 14 20.90 -4.29 4.12
N PRO A 15 20.31 -5.31 3.49
CA PRO A 15 20.29 -6.63 4.10
C PRO A 15 21.71 -7.20 4.12
N GLU A 16 22.09 -7.85 5.22
CA GLU A 16 23.36 -8.57 5.33
C GLU A 16 23.38 -9.82 4.45
N GLU A 17 22.21 -10.44 4.29
CA GLU A 17 22.02 -11.61 3.45
C GLU A 17 21.41 -11.24 2.08
N PRO A 18 21.77 -11.98 1.01
CA PRO A 18 21.08 -11.87 -0.26
C PRO A 18 19.59 -12.14 -0.13
N ILE A 19 18.79 -11.48 -0.97
CA ILE A 19 17.36 -11.75 -1.05
C ILE A 19 17.16 -13.22 -1.44
N ARG A 20 16.55 -13.98 -0.53
CA ARG A 20 16.22 -15.38 -0.77
C ARG A 20 15.11 -15.49 -1.81
N TYR A 21 15.19 -16.54 -2.63
CA TYR A 21 14.15 -16.85 -3.59
C TYR A 21 12.86 -17.28 -2.88
N ASN A 22 11.74 -17.12 -3.57
CA ASN A 22 10.47 -17.65 -3.09
C ASN A 22 10.55 -19.19 -3.09
N PRO A 23 10.11 -19.88 -2.01
CA PRO A 23 10.11 -21.34 -1.94
C PRO A 23 9.36 -22.03 -3.09
N LEU A 24 8.48 -21.32 -3.81
CA LEU A 24 7.86 -21.80 -5.05
C LEU A 24 8.87 -22.09 -6.19
N PHE A 25 10.03 -21.45 -6.16
CA PHE A 25 11.09 -21.58 -7.17
C PHE A 25 12.32 -22.32 -6.63
N GLU A 26 12.25 -22.87 -5.42
CA GLU A 26 13.32 -23.68 -4.84
C GLU A 26 13.20 -25.14 -5.29
N TRP A 27 14.33 -25.75 -5.65
CA TRP A 27 14.43 -27.18 -5.92
C TRP A 27 15.34 -27.84 -4.88
N PRO A 28 14.97 -28.99 -4.29
CA PRO A 28 13.72 -29.74 -4.52
C PRO A 28 12.48 -29.05 -3.93
N VAL A 29 11.30 -29.35 -4.50
CA VAL A 29 10.03 -28.76 -4.05
C VAL A 29 9.71 -29.22 -2.63
N ASP A 30 9.59 -28.26 -1.71
CA ASP A 30 9.20 -28.49 -0.32
C ASP A 30 7.79 -27.91 -0.08
N LEU A 31 6.79 -28.79 -0.07
CA LEU A 31 5.38 -28.41 0.11
C LEU A 31 5.12 -27.76 1.48
N GLY A 32 5.87 -28.15 2.51
CA GLY A 32 5.74 -27.60 3.86
C GLY A 32 6.20 -26.15 3.90
N LYS A 33 7.35 -25.84 3.28
CA LYS A 33 7.84 -24.47 3.14
C LYS A 33 6.89 -23.60 2.31
N ILE A 34 6.37 -24.11 1.20
CA ILE A 34 5.41 -23.39 0.35
C ILE A 34 4.15 -23.06 1.14
N PHE A 35 3.59 -24.03 1.86
CA PHE A 35 2.39 -23.81 2.67
C PHE A 35 2.61 -22.79 3.78
N ASN A 36 3.71 -22.91 4.55
CA ASN A 36 4.04 -21.95 5.60
C ASN A 36 4.28 -20.55 5.04
N TRP A 37 4.97 -20.44 3.90
CA TRP A 37 5.15 -19.17 3.20
C TRP A 37 3.81 -18.55 2.80
N MET A 38 2.89 -19.34 2.25
CA MET A 38 1.54 -18.88 1.90
C MET A 38 0.76 -18.44 3.14
N VAL A 39 0.71 -19.24 4.21
CA VAL A 39 0.04 -18.87 5.46
C VAL A 39 0.62 -17.57 6.04
N ARG A 40 1.95 -17.44 6.12
CA ARG A 40 2.59 -16.20 6.60
C ARG A 40 2.29 -15.00 5.71
N ARG A 41 2.22 -15.20 4.40
CA ARG A 41 1.93 -14.14 3.43
C ARG A 41 0.47 -13.68 3.50
N TRP A 42 -0.47 -14.58 3.75
CA TRP A 42 -1.92 -14.33 3.62
C TRP A 42 -2.66 -14.16 4.96
N ILE A 43 -2.26 -14.88 6.03
CA ILE A 43 -3.01 -15.01 7.29
C ILE A 43 -2.37 -14.24 8.47
N THR A 44 -1.12 -13.79 8.36
CA THR A 44 -0.57 -12.77 9.29
C THR A 44 -1.40 -11.48 9.19
N ILE A 45 -1.30 -10.53 10.15
CA ILE A 45 -1.83 -9.14 10.04
C ILE A 45 -1.16 -8.46 8.84
N SER A 46 -1.60 -8.87 7.68
CA SER A 46 -1.12 -8.52 6.37
C SER A 46 -2.16 -7.59 5.80
N ARG A 47 -1.72 -6.75 4.87
CA ARG A 47 -2.61 -5.84 4.14
C ARG A 47 -3.83 -6.58 3.57
N PHE A 48 -3.67 -7.85 3.17
CA PHE A 48 -4.75 -8.67 2.64
C PHE A 48 -5.87 -8.93 3.64
N LEU A 49 -5.54 -9.35 4.87
CA LEU A 49 -6.53 -9.60 5.91
C LEU A 49 -7.28 -8.31 6.28
N MET A 50 -6.55 -7.19 6.41
CA MET A 50 -7.15 -5.88 6.69
C MET A 50 -8.14 -5.45 5.60
N PHE A 51 -7.77 -5.58 4.32
CA PHE A 51 -8.65 -5.23 3.21
C PHE A 51 -9.83 -6.20 3.07
N SER A 52 -9.64 -7.49 3.35
CA SER A 52 -10.71 -8.48 3.35
C SER A 52 -11.77 -8.16 4.41
N ILE A 53 -11.34 -7.82 5.63
CA ILE A 53 -12.25 -7.39 6.71
C ILE A 53 -12.97 -6.10 6.31
N LEU A 54 -12.25 -5.10 5.82
CA LEU A 54 -12.87 -3.84 5.38
C LEU A 54 -13.88 -4.06 4.24
N GLY A 55 -13.56 -4.95 3.29
CA GLY A 55 -14.44 -5.33 2.20
C GLY A 55 -15.70 -6.04 2.69
N PHE A 56 -15.56 -6.98 3.62
CA PHE A 56 -16.71 -7.65 4.23
C PHE A 56 -17.61 -6.69 5.01
N LEU A 57 -17.03 -5.84 5.87
CA LEU A 57 -17.78 -4.82 6.63
C LEU A 57 -18.51 -3.85 5.70
N THR A 58 -17.84 -3.43 4.63
CA THR A 58 -18.46 -2.60 3.61
C THR A 58 -19.64 -3.30 2.97
N TYR A 59 -19.43 -4.50 2.47
CA TYR A 59 -20.46 -5.26 1.79
C TYR A 59 -21.68 -5.47 2.69
N LYS A 60 -21.44 -5.79 3.97
CA LYS A 60 -22.49 -6.09 4.92
C LYS A 60 -23.27 -4.87 5.39
N TYR A 61 -22.61 -3.74 5.59
CA TYR A 61 -23.21 -2.57 6.28
C TYR A 61 -23.34 -1.31 5.41
N LEU A 62 -22.52 -1.16 4.37
CA LEU A 62 -22.41 0.08 3.59
C LEU A 62 -22.80 -0.09 2.11
N THR A 63 -23.01 -1.32 1.65
CA THR A 63 -23.45 -1.61 0.28
C THR A 63 -24.98 -1.69 0.23
N PRO A 64 -25.65 -0.97 -0.68
CA PRO A 64 -27.09 -1.04 -0.83
C PRO A 64 -27.55 -2.42 -1.30
N SER A 65 -28.84 -2.72 -1.15
CA SER A 65 -29.39 -4.01 -1.55
C SER A 65 -29.27 -4.24 -3.06
N PHE A 66 -29.12 -5.49 -3.49
CA PHE A 66 -29.11 -5.84 -4.91
C PHE A 66 -30.40 -5.43 -5.62
N GLN A 67 -31.53 -5.41 -4.92
CA GLN A 67 -32.80 -4.94 -5.48
C GLN A 67 -32.74 -3.45 -5.85
N SER A 68 -32.16 -2.63 -4.99
CA SER A 68 -31.95 -1.19 -5.25
C SER A 68 -31.01 -0.94 -6.43
N MET A 69 -30.06 -1.84 -6.66
CA MET A 69 -29.08 -1.74 -7.76
C MET A 69 -29.55 -2.36 -9.09
N LYS A 70 -30.78 -2.91 -9.16
CA LYS A 70 -31.33 -3.45 -10.42
C LYS A 70 -31.54 -2.39 -11.50
N GLN A 71 -31.88 -1.17 -11.08
CA GLN A 71 -32.02 -0.02 -11.97
C GLN A 71 -30.87 0.94 -11.71
N LEU A 72 -30.32 1.50 -12.78
CA LEU A 72 -29.26 2.51 -12.67
C LEU A 72 -29.89 3.82 -12.21
N THR A 73 -29.70 4.19 -10.96
CA THR A 73 -30.16 5.47 -10.40
C THR A 73 -28.98 6.22 -9.78
N LEU A 74 -29.06 7.55 -9.79
CA LEU A 74 -28.00 8.39 -9.25
C LEU A 74 -27.81 8.17 -7.74
N ASP A 75 -28.87 7.87 -7.00
CA ASP A 75 -28.83 7.75 -5.54
C ASP A 75 -27.81 6.71 -5.06
N TRP A 76 -27.90 5.48 -5.56
CA TRP A 76 -26.98 4.42 -5.13
C TRP A 76 -25.59 4.59 -5.75
N VAL A 77 -25.50 5.14 -6.97
CA VAL A 77 -24.21 5.42 -7.62
C VAL A 77 -23.43 6.45 -6.82
N LEU A 78 -24.08 7.57 -6.44
CA LEU A 78 -23.48 8.62 -5.63
C LEU A 78 -23.13 8.11 -4.23
N LEU A 79 -23.99 7.31 -3.60
CA LEU A 79 -23.69 6.70 -2.31
C LEU A 79 -22.41 5.85 -2.39
N VAL A 80 -22.32 4.95 -3.38
CA VAL A 80 -21.13 4.10 -3.56
C VAL A 80 -19.90 4.95 -3.87
N PHE A 81 -20.01 5.94 -4.75
CA PHE A 81 -18.92 6.84 -5.10
C PHE A 81 -18.39 7.61 -3.88
N LEU A 82 -19.28 8.24 -3.11
CA LEU A 82 -18.91 9.01 -1.92
C LEU A 82 -18.33 8.09 -0.84
N ARG A 83 -18.92 6.92 -0.60
CA ARG A 83 -18.38 5.93 0.33
C ARG A 83 -16.97 5.46 -0.07
N ASN A 84 -16.75 5.17 -1.36
CA ASN A 84 -15.45 4.73 -1.86
C ASN A 84 -14.40 5.84 -1.70
N THR A 85 -14.78 7.06 -2.06
CA THR A 85 -13.92 8.25 -1.96
C THR A 85 -13.57 8.54 -0.49
N ALA A 86 -14.56 8.47 0.41
CA ALA A 86 -14.34 8.65 1.84
C ALA A 86 -13.37 7.61 2.41
N LEU A 87 -13.52 6.34 2.05
CA LEU A 87 -12.61 5.30 2.53
C LEU A 87 -11.22 5.38 1.92
N LEU A 88 -11.11 5.75 0.65
CA LEU A 88 -9.82 6.05 0.04
C LEU A 88 -9.13 7.18 0.80
N PHE A 89 -9.84 8.28 1.06
CA PHE A 89 -9.30 9.41 1.81
C PHE A 89 -8.92 9.02 3.25
N LEU A 90 -9.77 8.26 3.95
CA LEU A 90 -9.48 7.81 5.31
C LEU A 90 -8.26 6.90 5.36
N VAL A 91 -8.14 5.92 4.46
CA VAL A 91 -7.03 4.96 4.49
C VAL A 91 -5.76 5.56 3.90
N ALA A 92 -5.80 6.00 2.64
CA ALA A 92 -4.62 6.54 1.97
C ALA A 92 -4.21 7.89 2.55
N GLY A 93 -5.16 8.78 2.83
CA GLY A 93 -4.89 10.10 3.39
C GLY A 93 -4.33 10.03 4.81
N SER A 94 -4.83 9.15 5.69
CA SER A 94 -4.23 8.99 7.03
C SER A 94 -2.81 8.42 6.98
N LEU A 95 -2.56 7.44 6.11
CA LEU A 95 -1.21 6.91 5.88
C LEU A 95 -0.29 8.00 5.32
N HIS A 96 -0.76 8.79 4.36
CA HIS A 96 0.02 9.86 3.75
C HIS A 96 0.35 10.96 4.77
N LEU A 97 -0.64 11.37 5.57
CA LEU A 97 -0.45 12.31 6.67
C LEU A 97 0.58 11.78 7.67
N HIS A 98 0.44 10.54 8.12
CA HIS A 98 1.32 9.97 9.14
C HIS A 98 2.75 9.73 8.64
N LEU A 99 2.91 9.20 7.43
CA LEU A 99 4.21 8.79 6.88
C LEU A 99 4.98 9.95 6.25
N HIS A 100 4.29 10.88 5.59
CA HIS A 100 4.94 11.88 4.74
C HIS A 100 4.84 13.30 5.27
N VAL A 101 3.71 13.67 5.89
CA VAL A 101 3.55 15.01 6.48
C VAL A 101 4.12 15.04 7.89
N GLN A 102 3.65 14.16 8.78
CA GLN A 102 4.12 14.05 10.16
C GLN A 102 5.50 13.37 10.26
N LYS A 103 5.88 12.60 9.24
CA LYS A 103 7.14 11.83 9.19
C LYS A 103 7.35 10.97 10.45
N ALA A 104 6.28 10.41 11.00
CA ALA A 104 6.31 9.75 12.31
C ALA A 104 7.27 8.54 12.37
N GLN A 105 7.55 7.91 11.22
CA GLN A 105 8.48 6.78 11.11
C GLN A 105 9.88 7.17 10.59
N GLY A 106 10.07 8.44 10.19
CA GLY A 106 11.32 8.94 9.60
C GLY A 106 11.85 8.06 8.48
N ALA A 107 13.14 7.70 8.56
CA ALA A 107 13.77 6.80 7.61
C ALA A 107 13.69 5.31 8.01
N ARG A 108 13.12 4.95 9.18
CA ARG A 108 13.27 3.61 9.79
C ARG A 108 12.88 2.45 8.86
N PHE A 109 11.83 2.63 8.06
CA PHE A 109 11.31 1.60 7.15
C PHE A 109 11.55 1.93 5.66
N LYS A 110 12.35 2.95 5.35
CA LYS A 110 12.62 3.33 3.97
C LYS A 110 13.83 2.57 3.44
N PHE A 111 13.76 2.12 2.18
CA PHE A 111 14.92 1.56 1.47
C PHE A 111 15.91 2.66 1.05
N LEU A 112 15.39 3.82 0.66
CA LEU A 112 16.15 5.01 0.27
C LEU A 112 15.97 6.11 1.29
N LYS A 113 16.99 6.92 1.55
CA LYS A 113 16.87 8.09 2.45
C LYS A 113 16.07 9.25 1.84
N ARG A 114 15.71 9.14 0.56
CA ARG A 114 15.06 10.19 -0.20
C ARG A 114 13.65 10.49 0.34
N GLU A 115 13.38 11.77 0.56
CA GLU A 115 12.05 12.28 0.86
C GLU A 115 11.24 12.50 -0.43
N MET A 116 9.92 12.70 -0.30
CA MET A 116 9.12 13.09 -1.46
C MET A 116 9.54 14.48 -1.94
N ALA A 117 9.49 14.67 -3.25
CA ALA A 117 10.01 15.88 -3.87
C ALA A 117 9.15 17.10 -3.53
N SER A 118 9.80 18.18 -3.10
CA SER A 118 9.21 19.52 -2.91
C SER A 118 9.99 20.52 -3.76
N ASN A 119 9.32 21.61 -4.16
CA ASN A 119 9.85 22.62 -5.08
C ASN A 119 10.42 22.03 -6.39
N ASN A 120 9.70 21.07 -6.97
CA ASN A 120 10.11 20.39 -8.19
C ASN A 120 9.07 20.62 -9.30
N LYS A 121 9.49 21.35 -10.34
CA LYS A 121 8.66 21.72 -11.52
C LYS A 121 8.16 20.54 -12.35
N GLY A 122 8.65 19.32 -12.08
CA GLY A 122 8.11 18.10 -12.67
C GLY A 122 6.72 17.72 -12.13
N PHE A 123 6.31 18.28 -10.98
CA PHE A 123 4.98 18.10 -10.40
C PHE A 123 4.10 19.32 -10.68
N LYS A 124 2.80 19.08 -10.92
CA LYS A 124 1.80 20.10 -11.25
C LYS A 124 1.70 21.17 -10.15
N PHE A 125 1.80 20.77 -8.89
CA PHE A 125 1.76 21.65 -7.73
C PHE A 125 3.16 22.00 -7.19
N ASN A 126 4.23 21.68 -7.94
CA ASN A 126 5.63 21.74 -7.49
C ASN A 126 5.93 20.90 -6.25
N ASP A 127 5.02 20.04 -5.81
CA ASP A 127 5.16 19.18 -4.63
C ASP A 127 4.47 17.84 -4.89
N GLN A 128 5.23 16.77 -4.69
CA GLN A 128 4.77 15.40 -4.92
C GLN A 128 3.65 14.99 -3.94
N VAL A 129 3.62 15.52 -2.71
CA VAL A 129 2.55 15.26 -1.74
C VAL A 129 1.21 15.76 -2.30
N TYR A 130 1.20 16.97 -2.85
CA TYR A 130 -0.03 17.57 -3.37
C TYR A 130 -0.48 16.88 -4.66
N ASP A 131 0.43 16.57 -5.58
CA ASP A 131 0.10 15.82 -6.80
C ASP A 131 -0.44 14.40 -6.51
N ASN A 132 0.01 13.75 -5.44
CA ASN A 132 -0.53 12.45 -5.05
C ASN A 132 -1.95 12.53 -4.47
N MET A 133 -2.35 13.69 -3.96
CA MET A 133 -3.64 13.89 -3.29
C MET A 133 -4.72 14.49 -4.21
N PHE A 134 -4.35 15.17 -5.30
CA PHE A 134 -5.24 15.95 -6.17
C PHE A 134 -4.98 15.69 -7.66
#